data_AF-A0A2W6DGB6-F1
#
_entry.id   AF-A0A2W6DGB6-F1
#
_cell.length_a   1.000
_cell.length_b   1.000
_cell.length_c   1.000
_cell.angle_alpha   90.00
_cell.angle_beta   90.00
_cell.angle_gamma   90.00
#
_symmetry.space_group_name_H-M   'P 1'
#
loop_
_entity.id
_entity.type
_entity.pdbx_description
1 polymer ?
#
loop_
_entity_poly.entity_id
_entity_poly.type
_entity_poly.pdbx_seq_one_letter_code
_entity_poly.pdbx_strand_id
1 'polypeptide(L)'
;MDTHYPPGKTVGVRRAAVPLLALTVGFVLADSAIVTLALPDILRRLGGTVPQVAWVLIAFNLVLALTVVPAAWTCVRRDPAPLSAAGIALFAGASAACALAGSMQVLIAARCVQALGGAVALVGCLELLVAATGEGRGVARWITAGVIGTAAGPVVGGLLTEAISWQAIFVVQVPVAVLAVPAALSVHGSAVYRAEVHRPAVAPNVALVLLSAALTAALFLLVLLLVEGWGHSPATAALTVSAVPVAAFVATPLARLVRAGPRAEAAAGCLLVAGGLAGLALPPSAQLAWTIAPQALIGLGLGLTVDRLTLAALRDRLPRAMHGGWTIGARHLGVVLGLAILTPVFTADLRDAQEPAQEAITALVLDAPLQTRDRIALAQGLGDQLTAERGRVPDLHPAFAKLQLAAKERPAAEQLERDLNGQLERAATRAFRDSFLIAAGLALIALIPLLPLRRRVIT
;
A
#
# COMPACT_ATOMS: atom_id res chain seq x y z
N MET A 1 48.48 -3.57 34.05
CA MET A 1 48.24 -4.51 32.94
C MET A 1 47.21 -3.83 32.05
N ASP A 2 47.68 -2.93 31.20
CA ASP A 2 46.87 -2.03 30.39
C ASP A 2 46.36 -2.77 29.16
N THR A 3 45.04 -3.00 29.08
CA THR A 3 44.42 -3.55 27.88
C THR A 3 44.30 -2.44 26.85
N HIS A 4 45.26 -2.42 25.93
CA HIS A 4 45.22 -1.69 24.66
C HIS A 4 43.96 -2.06 23.87
N TYR A 5 42.99 -1.14 23.76
CA TYR A 5 41.90 -1.24 22.81
C TYR A 5 42.40 -0.66 21.48
N PRO A 6 42.42 -1.39 20.35
CA PRO A 6 42.88 -0.83 19.09
C PRO A 6 41.89 0.25 18.61
N PRO A 7 42.34 1.49 18.36
CA PRO A 7 41.48 2.53 17.81
C PRO A 7 41.44 2.38 16.28
N GLY A 8 40.23 2.35 15.69
CA GLY A 8 40.06 2.73 14.28
C GLY A 8 39.19 1.84 13.39
N LYS A 9 39.07 0.52 13.63
CA LYS A 9 38.28 -0.37 12.73
C LYS A 9 36.79 -0.50 13.11
N THR A 10 36.46 -0.42 14.40
CA THR A 10 35.09 -0.61 14.92
C THR A 10 34.17 0.59 14.69
N VAL A 11 34.71 1.80 14.55
CA VAL A 11 33.93 3.04 14.35
C VAL A 11 33.44 3.17 12.90
N GLY A 12 34.23 2.74 11.91
CA GLY A 12 33.89 2.82 10.49
C GLY A 12 32.77 1.86 10.08
N VAL A 13 32.84 0.60 10.53
CA VAL A 13 31.81 -0.42 10.27
C VAL A 13 30.47 -0.04 10.92
N ARG A 14 30.50 0.52 12.15
CA ARG A 14 29.30 1.03 12.83
C ARG A 14 28.62 2.19 12.10
N ARG A 15 29.36 3.04 11.37
CA ARG A 15 28.78 4.16 10.61
C ARG A 15 27.99 3.71 9.38
N ALA A 16 28.45 2.66 8.69
CA ALA A 16 27.75 2.10 7.52
C ALA A 16 26.53 1.23 7.91
N ALA A 17 26.53 0.64 9.11
CA ALA A 17 25.45 -0.24 9.55
C ALA A 17 24.11 0.48 9.75
N VAL A 18 24.12 1.66 10.39
CA VAL A 18 22.91 2.43 10.69
C VAL A 18 22.06 2.75 9.44
N PRO A 19 22.60 3.33 8.35
CA PRO A 19 21.80 3.63 7.16
C PRO A 19 21.27 2.37 6.47
N LEU A 20 22.01 1.25 6.46
CA LEU A 20 21.56 -0.01 5.87
C LEU A 20 20.39 -0.61 6.66
N LEU A 21 20.45 -0.60 7.99
CA LEU A 21 19.37 -1.05 8.86
C LEU A 21 18.12 -0.16 8.70
N ALA A 22 18.31 1.16 8.65
CA ALA A 22 17.23 2.11 8.38
C ALA A 22 16.60 1.89 7.00
N LEU A 23 17.42 1.72 5.96
CA LEU A 23 16.95 1.48 4.60
C LEU A 23 16.15 0.16 4.51
N THR A 24 16.59 -0.87 5.23
CA THR A 24 15.85 -2.13 5.36
C THR A 24 14.47 -1.92 5.97
N VAL A 25 14.36 -1.17 7.08
CA VAL A 25 13.06 -0.82 7.68
C VAL A 25 12.18 -0.06 6.70
N GLY A 26 12.77 0.89 5.97
CA GLY A 26 12.08 1.65 4.92
C GLY A 26 11.49 0.76 3.84
N PHE A 27 12.29 -0.14 3.25
CA PHE A 27 11.81 -1.06 2.21
C PHE A 27 10.73 -2.02 2.71
N VAL A 28 10.93 -2.64 3.89
CA VAL A 28 9.95 -3.60 4.41
C VAL A 28 8.60 -2.93 4.70
N LEU A 29 8.58 -1.69 5.18
CA LEU A 29 7.33 -0.93 5.39
C LEU A 29 6.77 -0.33 4.10
N ALA A 30 7.61 -0.01 3.12
CA ALA A 30 7.20 0.47 1.80
C ALA A 30 6.62 -0.64 0.92
N ASP A 31 6.94 -1.90 1.21
CA ASP A 31 6.71 -3.04 0.33
C ASP A 31 5.26 -3.16 -0.15
N SER A 32 4.26 -3.10 0.73
CA SER A 32 2.85 -3.12 0.31
C SER A 32 2.50 -1.96 -0.63
N ALA A 33 3.02 -0.75 -0.38
CA ALA A 33 2.77 0.42 -1.23
C ALA A 33 3.44 0.28 -2.60
N ILE A 34 4.70 -0.18 -2.63
CA ILE A 34 5.46 -0.48 -3.85
C ILE A 34 4.72 -1.53 -4.70
N VAL A 35 4.34 -2.66 -4.07
CA VAL A 35 3.66 -3.76 -4.76
C VAL A 35 2.30 -3.32 -5.29
N THR A 36 1.58 -2.45 -4.58
CA THR A 36 0.27 -1.94 -5.04
C THR A 36 0.35 -1.32 -6.43
N LEU A 37 1.40 -0.55 -6.74
CA LEU A 37 1.59 0.07 -8.05
C LEU A 37 1.92 -0.95 -9.16
N ALA A 38 2.44 -2.11 -8.78
CA ALA A 38 2.78 -3.18 -9.71
C ALA A 38 1.62 -4.17 -9.95
N LEU A 39 0.58 -4.18 -9.09
CA LEU A 39 -0.51 -5.16 -9.18
C LEU A 39 -1.22 -5.19 -10.52
N PRO A 40 -1.54 -4.06 -11.19
CA PRO A 40 -2.14 -4.11 -12.52
C PRO A 40 -1.25 -4.85 -13.53
N ASP A 41 0.07 -4.63 -13.52
CA ASP A 41 1.01 -5.34 -14.42
C ASP A 41 1.16 -6.82 -14.04
N ILE A 42 1.17 -7.15 -12.73
CA ILE A 42 1.17 -8.53 -12.23
C ILE A 42 -0.08 -9.26 -12.71
N LEU A 43 -1.26 -8.63 -12.58
CA LEU A 43 -2.53 -9.14 -13.05
C LEU A 43 -2.49 -9.39 -14.57
N ARG A 44 -2.00 -8.41 -15.35
CA ARG A 44 -1.89 -8.54 -16.81
C ARG A 44 -0.94 -9.67 -17.23
N ARG A 45 0.23 -9.80 -16.61
CA ARG A 45 1.26 -10.77 -17.02
C ARG A 45 1.08 -12.19 -16.48
N LEU A 46 0.65 -12.35 -15.23
CA LEU A 46 0.43 -13.68 -14.64
C LEU A 46 -0.99 -14.20 -14.85
N GLY A 47 -1.89 -13.36 -15.40
CA GLY A 47 -3.30 -13.67 -15.53
C GLY A 47 -4.00 -13.75 -14.18
N GLY A 48 -5.25 -14.24 -14.21
CA GLY A 48 -6.08 -14.38 -13.02
C GLY A 48 -7.06 -13.23 -12.80
N THR A 49 -7.66 -13.20 -11.61
CA THR A 49 -8.76 -12.30 -11.26
C THR A 49 -8.32 -11.22 -10.25
N VAL A 50 -9.09 -10.14 -10.15
CA VAL A 50 -8.83 -9.08 -9.15
C VAL A 50 -8.77 -9.64 -7.70
N PRO A 51 -9.66 -10.56 -7.27
CA PRO A 51 -9.49 -11.24 -5.99
C PRO A 51 -8.15 -11.95 -5.81
N GLN A 52 -7.65 -12.63 -6.85
CA GLN A 52 -6.36 -13.34 -6.78
C GLN A 52 -5.18 -12.37 -6.66
N VAL A 53 -5.19 -11.25 -7.39
CA VAL A 53 -4.10 -10.26 -7.28
C VAL A 53 -4.14 -9.54 -5.93
N ALA A 54 -5.33 -9.29 -5.36
CA ALA A 54 -5.47 -8.74 -4.01
C ALA A 54 -4.82 -9.65 -2.94
N TRP A 55 -4.81 -10.98 -3.16
CA TRP A 55 -4.13 -11.92 -2.27
C TRP A 55 -2.61 -11.75 -2.20
N VAL A 56 -1.98 -11.14 -3.20
CA VAL A 56 -0.54 -10.79 -3.17
C VAL A 56 -0.24 -9.81 -2.03
N LEU A 57 -1.16 -8.86 -1.79
CA LEU A 57 -1.09 -7.96 -0.64
C LEU A 57 -1.60 -8.63 0.63
N ILE A 58 -2.78 -9.28 0.58
CA ILE A 58 -3.40 -9.87 1.78
C ILE A 58 -2.46 -10.88 2.44
N ALA A 59 -1.85 -11.79 1.67
CA ALA A 59 -1.01 -12.85 2.22
C ALA A 59 0.22 -12.29 2.96
N PHE A 60 0.94 -11.34 2.36
CA PHE A 60 2.08 -10.69 3.00
C PHE A 60 1.66 -9.97 4.29
N ASN A 61 0.62 -9.13 4.22
CA ASN A 61 0.20 -8.31 5.35
C ASN A 61 -0.39 -9.19 6.49
N LEU A 62 -1.08 -10.28 6.16
CA LEU A 62 -1.63 -11.23 7.12
C LEU A 62 -0.51 -11.95 7.87
N VAL A 63 0.46 -12.52 7.14
CA VAL A 63 1.58 -13.22 7.76
C VAL A 63 2.40 -12.24 8.61
N LEU A 64 2.66 -11.03 8.13
CA LEU A 64 3.38 -10.02 8.91
C LEU A 64 2.61 -9.64 10.18
N ALA A 65 1.30 -9.41 10.09
CA ALA A 65 0.45 -9.07 11.24
C ALA A 65 0.46 -10.17 12.31
N LEU A 66 0.43 -11.44 11.91
CA LEU A 66 0.44 -12.59 12.82
C LEU A 66 1.82 -12.85 13.44
N THR A 67 2.90 -12.46 12.77
CA THR A 67 4.27 -12.86 13.14
C THR A 67 5.08 -11.77 13.81
N VAL A 68 4.76 -10.49 13.61
CA VAL A 68 5.55 -9.37 14.16
C VAL A 68 5.56 -9.33 15.69
N VAL A 69 4.48 -9.72 16.37
CA VAL A 69 4.44 -9.79 17.85
C VAL A 69 5.26 -10.97 18.38
N PRO A 70 5.12 -12.21 17.86
CA PRO A 70 6.05 -13.30 18.16
C PRO A 70 7.51 -12.95 17.88
N ALA A 71 7.80 -12.31 16.74
CA ALA A 71 9.15 -11.85 16.40
C ALA A 71 9.68 -10.87 17.44
N ALA A 72 8.88 -9.87 17.82
CA ALA A 72 9.24 -8.93 18.89
C ALA A 72 9.54 -9.62 20.21
N TRP A 73 8.69 -10.57 20.61
CA TRP A 73 8.86 -11.38 21.82
C TRP A 73 10.17 -12.18 21.81
N THR A 74 10.62 -12.66 20.64
CA THR A 74 11.91 -13.34 20.50
C THR A 74 13.09 -12.37 20.52
N CYS A 75 13.01 -11.23 19.83
CA CYS A 75 14.09 -10.24 19.75
C CYS A 75 14.38 -9.55 21.09
N VAL A 76 13.38 -9.42 21.98
CA VAL A 76 13.62 -8.86 23.33
C VAL A 76 14.26 -9.85 24.31
N ARG A 77 14.27 -11.15 23.98
CA ARG A 77 14.81 -12.23 24.84
C ARG A 77 16.13 -12.83 24.37
N ARG A 78 16.45 -12.67 23.09
CA ARG A 78 17.64 -13.22 22.45
C ARG A 78 18.39 -12.08 21.79
N ASP A 79 19.66 -12.31 21.45
CA ASP A 79 20.45 -11.32 20.73
C ASP A 79 19.75 -10.91 19.40
N PRO A 80 19.38 -9.63 19.22
CA PRO A 80 18.73 -9.16 18.01
C PRO A 80 19.64 -9.19 16.79
N ALA A 81 20.97 -9.24 16.94
CA ALA A 81 21.90 -9.19 15.81
C ALA A 81 21.79 -10.42 14.88
N PRO A 82 21.97 -11.67 15.36
CA PRO A 82 21.81 -12.86 14.52
C PRO A 82 20.36 -13.07 14.08
N LEU A 83 19.38 -12.71 14.92
CA LEU A 83 17.96 -12.81 14.56
C LEU A 83 17.59 -11.86 13.42
N SER A 84 18.01 -10.60 13.51
CA SER A 84 17.79 -9.59 12.47
C SER A 84 18.49 -10.01 11.18
N ALA A 85 19.76 -10.44 11.24
CA ALA A 85 20.49 -10.94 10.09
C ALA A 85 19.78 -12.11 9.39
N ALA A 86 19.27 -13.08 10.15
CA ALA A 86 18.50 -14.21 9.61
C ALA A 86 17.16 -13.75 8.98
N GLY A 87 16.43 -12.85 9.64
CA GLY A 87 15.20 -12.28 9.10
C GLY A 87 15.41 -11.50 7.80
N ILE A 88 16.47 -10.68 7.75
CA ILE A 88 16.89 -9.91 6.57
C ILE A 88 17.28 -10.85 5.42
N ALA A 89 18.05 -11.90 5.70
CA ALA A 89 18.43 -12.89 4.70
C ALA A 89 17.21 -13.65 4.15
N LEU A 90 16.27 -14.04 5.02
CA LEU A 90 15.02 -14.69 4.63
C LEU A 90 14.16 -13.76 3.76
N PHE A 91 14.06 -12.48 4.13
CA PHE A 91 13.36 -11.46 3.35
C PHE A 91 13.98 -11.30 1.96
N ALA A 92 15.32 -11.20 1.87
CA ALA A 92 16.02 -11.05 0.60
C ALA A 92 15.86 -12.29 -0.31
N GLY A 93 16.01 -13.49 0.25
CA GLY A 93 15.83 -14.75 -0.50
C GLY A 93 14.40 -14.92 -1.00
N ALA A 94 13.41 -14.61 -0.16
CA ALA A 94 12.00 -14.65 -0.56
C ALA A 94 11.65 -13.56 -1.59
N SER A 95 12.24 -12.37 -1.49
CA SER A 95 12.09 -11.31 -2.50
C SER A 95 12.63 -11.75 -3.86
N ALA A 96 13.80 -12.41 -3.89
CA ALA A 96 14.30 -13.01 -5.13
C ALA A 96 13.35 -14.08 -5.69
N ALA A 97 12.73 -14.90 -4.83
CA ALA A 97 11.71 -15.86 -5.25
C ALA A 97 10.44 -15.17 -5.80
N CYS A 98 10.01 -14.04 -5.24
CA CYS A 98 8.92 -13.23 -5.78
C CYS A 98 9.24 -12.70 -7.18
N ALA A 99 10.47 -12.24 -7.42
CA ALA A 99 10.90 -11.78 -8.74
C ALA A 99 10.91 -12.89 -9.80
N LEU A 100 11.15 -14.15 -9.39
CA LEU A 100 11.18 -15.31 -10.28
C LEU A 100 9.82 -16.01 -10.41
N ALA A 101 8.76 -15.47 -9.78
CA ALA A 101 7.46 -16.14 -9.76
C ALA A 101 6.81 -16.15 -11.16
N GLY A 102 6.58 -17.36 -11.68
CA GLY A 102 5.89 -17.60 -12.96
C GLY A 102 4.37 -17.78 -12.83
N SER A 103 3.81 -17.75 -11.62
CA SER A 103 2.37 -17.85 -11.39
C SER A 103 1.95 -17.13 -10.11
N MET A 104 0.65 -16.81 -10.02
CA MET A 104 0.07 -16.12 -8.87
C MET A 104 0.27 -16.89 -7.56
N GLN A 105 0.14 -18.22 -7.58
CA GLN A 105 0.29 -19.07 -6.39
C GLN A 105 1.72 -19.05 -5.86
N VAL A 106 2.71 -19.13 -6.76
CA VAL A 106 4.13 -19.05 -6.38
C VAL A 106 4.45 -17.68 -5.80
N LEU A 107 3.94 -16.61 -6.42
CA LEU A 107 4.12 -15.26 -5.91
C LEU A 107 3.51 -15.13 -4.50
N ILE A 108 2.26 -15.53 -4.30
CA ILE A 108 1.59 -15.49 -2.99
C ILE A 108 2.36 -16.29 -1.93
N ALA A 109 2.84 -17.50 -2.27
CA ALA A 109 3.61 -18.31 -1.34
C ALA A 109 4.94 -17.66 -0.96
N ALA A 110 5.68 -17.12 -1.94
CA ALA A 110 6.91 -16.38 -1.70
C ALA A 110 6.66 -15.13 -0.83
N ARG A 111 5.55 -14.43 -1.04
CA ARG A 111 5.12 -13.28 -0.23
C ARG A 111 4.87 -13.64 1.23
N CYS A 112 4.30 -14.81 1.52
CA CYS A 112 4.18 -15.32 2.89
C CYS A 112 5.56 -15.48 3.54
N VAL A 113 6.52 -16.11 2.85
CA VAL A 113 7.88 -16.31 3.37
C VAL A 113 8.61 -14.98 3.54
N GLN A 114 8.42 -14.05 2.60
CA GLN A 114 8.98 -12.71 2.66
C GLN A 114 8.47 -11.95 3.89
N ALA A 115 7.17 -12.04 4.20
CA ALA A 115 6.58 -11.44 5.38
C ALA A 115 7.16 -11.98 6.70
N LEU A 116 7.45 -13.28 6.79
CA LEU A 116 8.12 -13.88 7.95
C LEU A 116 9.49 -13.23 8.20
N GLY A 117 10.30 -13.12 7.14
CA GLY A 117 11.60 -12.45 7.21
C GLY A 117 11.48 -10.97 7.57
N GLY A 118 10.51 -10.28 6.96
CA GLY A 118 10.23 -8.87 7.18
C GLY A 118 9.82 -8.57 8.63
N ALA A 119 8.97 -9.40 9.24
CA ALA A 119 8.55 -9.24 10.62
C ALA A 119 9.74 -9.29 11.61
N VAL A 120 10.65 -10.25 11.42
CA VAL A 120 11.87 -10.39 12.24
C VAL A 120 12.83 -9.22 11.96
N ALA A 121 13.01 -8.85 10.69
CA ALA A 121 13.86 -7.74 10.29
C ALA A 121 13.39 -6.41 10.90
N LEU A 122 12.08 -6.10 10.86
CA LEU A 122 11.53 -4.84 11.39
C LEU A 122 11.83 -4.65 12.87
N VAL A 123 11.59 -5.68 13.68
CA VAL A 123 11.78 -5.58 15.13
C VAL A 123 13.25 -5.70 15.50
N GLY A 124 14.01 -6.57 14.81
CA GLY A 124 15.45 -6.68 14.99
C GLY A 124 16.19 -5.37 14.67
N CYS A 125 15.87 -4.73 13.54
CA CYS A 125 16.45 -3.45 13.17
C CYS A 125 16.14 -2.33 14.18
N LEU A 126 14.96 -2.33 14.82
CA LEU A 126 14.65 -1.37 15.88
C LEU A 126 15.62 -1.51 17.05
N GLU A 127 15.80 -2.73 17.55
CA GLU A 127 16.71 -3.03 18.66
C GLU A 127 18.17 -2.70 18.30
N LEU A 128 18.61 -3.03 17.09
CA LEU A 128 19.96 -2.73 16.62
C LEU A 128 20.20 -1.22 16.41
N LEU A 129 19.21 -0.47 15.91
CA LEU A 129 19.31 0.98 15.78
C LEU A 129 19.37 1.65 17.17
N VAL A 130 18.60 1.15 18.14
CA VAL A 130 18.68 1.60 19.54
C VAL A 130 20.05 1.29 20.14
N ALA A 131 20.55 0.06 19.96
CA ALA A 131 21.87 -0.34 20.46
C ALA A 131 23.01 0.47 19.85
N ALA A 132 22.95 0.76 18.54
CA ALA A 132 24.00 1.47 17.83
C ALA A 132 24.02 3.00 18.08
N THR A 133 22.88 3.59 18.46
CA THR A 133 22.69 5.06 18.37
C THR A 133 22.12 5.70 19.63
N GLY A 134 21.74 4.88 20.61
CA GLY A 134 21.03 5.27 21.81
C GLY A 134 19.51 5.26 21.59
N GLU A 135 18.77 5.04 22.68
CA GLU A 135 17.32 4.78 22.66
C GLU A 135 16.51 5.83 21.88
N GLY A 136 16.62 7.11 22.25
CA GLY A 136 15.84 8.17 21.60
C GLY A 136 16.18 8.32 20.11
N ARG A 137 17.46 8.27 19.74
CA ARG A 137 17.91 8.42 18.34
C ARG A 137 17.60 7.19 17.50
N GLY A 138 17.71 5.99 18.07
CA GLY A 138 17.44 4.73 17.38
C GLY A 138 15.97 4.59 17.03
N VAL A 139 15.08 4.85 18.00
CA VAL A 139 13.62 4.87 17.77
C VAL A 139 13.27 5.94 16.73
N ALA A 140 13.81 7.15 16.84
CA ALA A 140 13.54 8.22 15.88
C ALA A 140 13.97 7.82 14.46
N ARG A 141 15.17 7.25 14.29
CA ARG A 141 15.66 6.76 12.99
C ARG A 141 14.79 5.67 12.40
N TRP A 142 14.34 4.72 13.23
CA TRP A 142 13.43 3.65 12.80
C TRP A 142 12.09 4.20 12.31
N ILE A 143 11.48 5.13 13.08
CA ILE A 143 10.21 5.78 12.69
C ILE A 143 10.41 6.57 11.40
N THR A 144 11.44 7.41 11.33
CA THR A 144 11.75 8.21 10.14
C THR A 144 11.98 7.33 8.91
N ALA A 145 12.70 6.22 9.04
CA ALA A 145 12.89 5.28 7.95
C ALA A 145 11.57 4.68 7.45
N GLY A 146 10.67 4.28 8.36
CA GLY A 146 9.35 3.77 7.99
C GLY A 146 8.46 4.82 7.31
N VAL A 147 8.49 6.06 7.78
CA VAL A 147 7.76 7.19 7.18
C VAL A 147 8.28 7.48 5.77
N ILE A 148 9.60 7.61 5.61
CA ILE A 148 10.23 7.85 4.30
C ILE A 148 9.93 6.69 3.35
N GLY A 149 10.08 5.45 3.80
CA GLY A 149 9.80 4.26 2.99
C GLY A 149 8.34 4.25 2.51
N THR A 150 7.38 4.38 3.42
CA THR A 150 5.95 4.40 3.08
C THR A 150 5.61 5.54 2.11
N ALA A 151 6.22 6.72 2.29
CA ALA A 151 6.00 7.87 1.42
C ALA A 151 6.62 7.74 0.03
N ALA A 152 7.82 7.15 -0.06
CA ALA A 152 8.51 6.91 -1.32
C ALA A 152 7.94 5.71 -2.11
N GLY A 153 7.25 4.79 -1.41
CA GLY A 153 6.75 3.54 -1.96
C GLY A 153 6.00 3.68 -3.28
N PRO A 154 4.97 4.56 -3.40
CA PRO A 154 4.25 4.75 -4.65
C PRO A 154 5.14 5.17 -5.83
N VAL A 155 5.97 6.20 -5.63
CA VAL A 155 6.89 6.70 -6.68
C VAL A 155 7.84 5.61 -7.14
N VAL A 156 8.49 4.93 -6.19
CA VAL A 156 9.44 3.85 -6.48
C VAL A 156 8.76 2.69 -7.18
N GLY A 157 7.58 2.27 -6.71
CA GLY A 157 6.81 1.18 -7.31
C GLY A 157 6.37 1.47 -8.74
N GLY A 158 5.80 2.64 -9.01
CA GLY A 158 5.37 3.00 -10.36
C GLY A 158 6.51 3.14 -11.35
N LEU A 159 7.59 3.84 -10.95
CA LEU A 159 8.76 4.03 -11.82
C LEU A 159 9.46 2.70 -12.15
N LEU A 160 9.66 1.82 -11.17
CA LEU A 160 10.28 0.52 -11.41
C LEU A 160 9.42 -0.38 -12.29
N THR A 161 8.10 -0.38 -12.06
CA THR A 161 7.14 -1.19 -12.83
C THR A 161 7.10 -0.74 -14.29
N GLU A 162 7.07 0.58 -14.53
CA GLU A 162 7.00 1.14 -15.89
C GLU A 162 8.34 1.04 -16.64
N ALA A 163 9.46 1.40 -15.99
CA ALA A 163 10.75 1.50 -16.67
C ALA A 163 11.45 0.16 -16.91
N ILE A 164 11.18 -0.83 -16.06
CA ILE A 164 11.85 -2.14 -16.11
C ILE A 164 10.81 -3.25 -16.23
N SER A 165 10.14 -3.55 -15.11
CA SER A 165 9.07 -4.55 -15.00
C SER A 165 8.58 -4.64 -13.56
N TRP A 166 7.43 -5.29 -13.34
CA TRP A 166 6.96 -5.56 -11.97
C TRP A 166 7.96 -6.37 -11.14
N GLN A 167 8.75 -7.26 -11.74
CA GLN A 167 9.76 -8.05 -11.01
C GLN A 167 10.83 -7.16 -10.37
N ALA A 168 11.14 -6.01 -10.98
CA ALA A 168 12.19 -5.09 -10.50
C ALA A 168 11.92 -4.58 -9.07
N ILE A 169 10.65 -4.47 -8.67
CA ILE A 169 10.26 -4.04 -7.32
C ILE A 169 10.74 -5.03 -6.23
N PHE A 170 10.90 -6.30 -6.59
CA PHE A 170 11.40 -7.33 -5.70
C PHE A 170 12.93 -7.45 -5.81
N VAL A 171 13.48 -7.31 -7.01
CA VAL A 171 14.93 -7.38 -7.26
C VAL A 171 15.69 -6.25 -6.55
N VAL A 172 15.19 -5.01 -6.59
CA VAL A 172 15.87 -3.85 -5.98
C VAL A 172 16.06 -3.98 -4.47
N GLN A 173 15.19 -4.74 -3.80
CA GLN A 173 15.24 -4.95 -2.36
C GLN A 173 16.35 -5.94 -1.96
N VAL A 174 16.73 -6.86 -2.86
CA VAL A 174 17.73 -7.91 -2.60
C VAL A 174 19.13 -7.36 -2.28
N PRO A 175 19.75 -6.46 -3.08
CA PRO A 175 21.10 -5.99 -2.77
C PRO A 175 21.16 -5.18 -1.47
N VAL A 176 20.13 -4.38 -1.18
CA VAL A 176 19.99 -3.67 0.10
C VAL A 176 19.86 -4.68 1.24
N ALA A 177 19.00 -5.66 1.04
CA ALA A 177 18.84 -6.92 1.78
C ALA A 177 20.17 -7.50 2.27
N VAL A 178 20.95 -7.92 1.28
CA VAL A 178 22.21 -8.64 1.42
C VAL A 178 23.28 -7.81 2.12
N LEU A 179 23.38 -6.50 1.81
CA LEU A 179 24.32 -5.60 2.47
C LEU A 179 23.94 -5.32 3.93
N ALA A 180 22.64 -5.37 4.27
CA ALA A 180 22.17 -5.17 5.63
C ALA A 180 22.44 -6.37 6.56
N VAL A 181 22.66 -7.58 6.03
CA VAL A 181 23.01 -8.77 6.82
C VAL A 181 24.31 -8.60 7.62
N PRO A 182 25.48 -8.31 6.99
CA PRO A 182 26.71 -8.08 7.75
C PRO A 182 26.64 -6.81 8.61
N ALA A 183 25.85 -5.80 8.20
CA ALA A 183 25.59 -4.63 9.03
C ALA A 183 24.88 -5.00 10.34
N ALA A 184 23.87 -5.86 10.29
CA ALA A 184 23.16 -6.35 11.47
C ALA A 184 24.10 -7.11 12.41
N LEU A 185 24.94 -8.00 11.88
CA LEU A 185 25.91 -8.78 12.65
C LEU A 185 27.04 -7.93 13.27
N SER A 186 27.32 -6.74 12.72
CA SER A 186 28.36 -5.85 13.23
C SER A 186 27.95 -5.07 14.49
N VAL A 187 26.65 -5.03 14.81
CA VAL A 187 26.11 -4.33 15.97
C VAL A 187 25.88 -5.35 17.09
N HIS A 188 26.48 -5.12 18.26
CA HIS A 188 26.20 -5.94 19.44
C HIS A 188 24.93 -5.42 20.12
N GLY A 189 23.88 -6.24 20.14
CA GLY A 189 22.65 -5.94 20.88
C GLY A 189 22.77 -6.35 22.34
N SER A 190 22.43 -5.48 23.28
CA SER A 190 22.25 -5.87 24.69
C SER A 190 20.82 -6.38 24.89
N ALA A 191 20.59 -7.65 24.61
CA ALA A 191 19.28 -8.27 24.79
C ALA A 191 19.07 -8.80 26.21
N VAL A 192 18.71 -7.94 27.17
CA VAL A 192 18.12 -8.38 28.43
C VAL A 192 17.14 -7.33 28.94
N TYR A 193 15.88 -7.39 28.48
CA TYR A 193 14.79 -6.68 29.15
C TYR A 193 13.94 -7.68 29.93
N ARG A 194 14.13 -7.74 31.25
CA ARG A 194 13.34 -8.58 32.18
C ARG A 194 12.21 -7.79 32.87
N ALA A 195 11.55 -6.87 32.17
CA ALA A 195 10.45 -6.14 32.78
C ALA A 195 9.09 -6.77 32.47
N GLU A 196 8.12 -6.47 33.32
CA GLU A 196 6.71 -6.78 33.11
C GLU A 196 6.21 -6.20 31.78
N VAL A 197 5.53 -7.04 31.01
CA VAL A 197 4.91 -6.64 29.74
C VAL A 197 3.64 -5.86 30.05
N HIS A 198 3.62 -4.58 29.71
CA HIS A 198 2.42 -3.77 29.83
C HIS A 198 1.34 -4.28 28.87
N ARG A 199 0.06 -4.11 29.23
CA ARG A 199 -1.06 -4.44 28.31
C ARG A 199 -0.96 -3.61 27.03
N PRO A 200 -1.40 -4.10 25.86
CA PRO A 200 -1.42 -3.31 24.63
C PRO A 200 -2.43 -2.16 24.73
N ALA A 201 -2.15 -1.05 24.06
CA ALA A 201 -3.06 0.08 23.96
C ALA A 201 -4.18 -0.23 22.95
N VAL A 202 -5.28 -0.82 23.43
CA VAL A 202 -6.37 -1.30 22.56
C VAL A 202 -6.97 -0.18 21.73
N ALA A 203 -7.38 0.93 22.34
CA ALA A 203 -8.06 2.02 21.65
C ALA A 203 -7.27 2.62 20.45
N PRO A 204 -6.02 3.09 20.60
CA PRO A 204 -5.26 3.63 19.46
C PRO A 204 -4.92 2.56 18.42
N ASN A 205 -4.69 1.30 18.82
CA ASN A 205 -4.44 0.23 17.87
C ASN A 205 -5.70 -0.14 17.06
N VAL A 206 -6.89 -0.15 17.66
CA VAL A 206 -8.15 -0.35 16.93
C VAL A 206 -8.41 0.79 15.93
N ALA A 207 -8.14 2.05 16.32
CA ALA A 207 -8.22 3.17 15.39
C ALA A 207 -7.23 2.99 14.21
N LEU A 208 -6.01 2.51 14.47
CA LEU A 208 -5.02 2.22 13.43
C LEU A 208 -5.43 1.06 12.52
N VAL A 209 -6.09 0.02 13.04
CA VAL A 209 -6.67 -1.08 12.22
C VAL A 209 -7.67 -0.48 11.22
N LEU A 210 -8.66 0.27 11.72
CA LEU A 210 -9.73 0.84 10.89
C LEU A 210 -9.20 1.84 9.87
N LEU A 211 -8.26 2.69 10.27
CA LEU A 211 -7.64 3.67 9.37
C LEU A 211 -6.79 2.97 8.30
N SER A 212 -6.00 1.96 8.67
CA SER A 212 -5.17 1.21 7.70
C SER A 212 -6.03 0.40 6.73
N ALA A 213 -7.18 -0.12 7.19
CA ALA A 213 -8.18 -0.79 6.37
C ALA A 213 -8.78 0.15 5.32
N ALA A 214 -9.20 1.35 5.73
CA ALA A 214 -9.72 2.36 4.83
C ALA A 214 -8.68 2.77 3.77
N LEU A 215 -7.46 3.10 4.20
CA LEU A 215 -6.44 3.70 3.33
C LEU A 215 -5.85 2.73 2.32
N THR A 216 -5.43 1.54 2.75
CA THR A 216 -4.66 0.65 1.87
C THR A 216 -5.55 0.01 0.82
N ALA A 217 -6.78 -0.32 1.21
CA ALA A 217 -7.75 -0.81 0.25
C ALA A 217 -8.19 0.29 -0.73
N ALA A 218 -8.37 1.52 -0.26
CA ALA A 218 -8.64 2.65 -1.16
C ALA A 218 -7.46 2.96 -2.08
N LEU A 219 -6.21 2.85 -1.62
CA LEU A 219 -5.03 3.02 -2.47
C LEU A 219 -4.95 1.92 -3.53
N PHE A 220 -5.19 0.66 -3.16
CA PHE A 220 -5.27 -0.45 -4.08
C PHE A 220 -6.33 -0.22 -5.17
N LEU A 221 -7.54 0.13 -4.76
CA LEU A 221 -8.65 0.40 -5.66
C LEU A 221 -8.40 1.63 -6.55
N LEU A 222 -7.84 2.70 -6.00
CA LEU A 222 -7.49 3.89 -6.76
C LEU A 222 -6.43 3.60 -7.81
N VAL A 223 -5.39 2.83 -7.49
CA VAL A 223 -4.38 2.42 -8.47
C VAL A 223 -5.00 1.56 -9.56
N LEU A 224 -5.89 0.63 -9.22
CA LEU A 224 -6.60 -0.18 -10.19
C LEU A 224 -7.51 0.67 -11.09
N LEU A 225 -8.22 1.66 -10.53
CA LEU A 225 -9.02 2.62 -11.28
C LEU A 225 -8.16 3.45 -12.22
N LEU A 226 -7.03 3.97 -11.77
CA LEU A 226 -6.15 4.81 -12.61
C LEU A 226 -5.55 4.01 -13.77
N VAL A 227 -5.06 2.80 -13.50
CA VAL A 227 -4.34 2.00 -14.51
C VAL A 227 -5.28 1.19 -15.39
N GLU A 228 -6.14 0.36 -14.79
CA GLU A 228 -7.05 -0.48 -15.55
C GLU A 228 -8.33 0.28 -15.92
N GLY A 229 -8.86 1.13 -15.02
CA GLY A 229 -10.12 1.84 -15.27
C GLY A 229 -10.03 3.03 -16.23
N TRP A 230 -8.98 3.84 -16.11
CA TRP A 230 -8.76 5.07 -16.89
C TRP A 230 -7.59 4.95 -17.89
N GLY A 231 -6.95 3.77 -17.97
CA GLY A 231 -5.90 3.50 -18.96
C GLY A 231 -4.59 4.29 -18.75
N HIS A 232 -4.32 4.81 -17.54
CA HIS A 232 -3.09 5.54 -17.27
C HIS A 232 -1.89 4.61 -17.04
N SER A 233 -0.68 5.12 -17.32
CA SER A 233 0.55 4.39 -17.06
C SER A 233 0.81 4.20 -15.55
N PRO A 234 1.55 3.16 -15.13
CA PRO A 234 1.90 2.96 -13.71
C PRO A 234 2.65 4.15 -13.09
N ALA A 235 3.52 4.85 -13.83
CA ALA A 235 4.19 6.05 -13.35
C ALA A 235 3.22 7.23 -13.19
N THR A 236 2.25 7.39 -14.10
CA THR A 236 1.20 8.40 -13.98
C THR A 236 0.33 8.15 -12.75
N ALA A 237 -0.05 6.88 -12.52
CA ALA A 237 -0.77 6.48 -11.32
C ALA A 237 0.06 6.76 -10.05
N ALA A 238 1.35 6.41 -10.06
CA ALA A 238 2.27 6.67 -8.94
C ALA A 238 2.46 8.15 -8.63
N LEU A 239 2.63 9.00 -9.64
CA LEU A 239 2.72 10.45 -9.46
C LEU A 239 1.42 11.02 -8.88
N THR A 240 0.29 10.56 -9.40
CA THR A 240 -1.04 10.96 -8.88
C THR A 240 -1.15 10.60 -7.40
N VAL A 241 -1.01 9.31 -7.03
CA VAL A 241 -1.19 8.86 -5.64
C VAL A 241 -0.13 9.38 -4.67
N SER A 242 0.99 9.91 -5.18
CA SER A 242 2.01 10.57 -4.36
C SER A 242 1.55 11.92 -3.79
N ALA A 243 0.40 12.46 -4.22
CA ALA A 243 -0.23 13.59 -3.55
C ALA A 243 -0.54 13.30 -2.07
N VAL A 244 -0.85 12.03 -1.72
CA VAL A 244 -1.14 11.61 -0.34
C VAL A 244 0.07 11.82 0.60
N PRO A 245 1.25 11.22 0.36
CA PRO A 245 2.40 11.44 1.24
C PRO A 245 2.88 12.90 1.24
N VAL A 246 2.82 13.61 0.10
CA VAL A 246 3.18 15.04 0.04
C VAL A 246 2.28 15.86 0.97
N ALA A 247 0.96 15.67 0.89
CA ALA A 247 0.02 16.35 1.77
C ALA A 247 0.17 15.94 3.25
N ALA A 248 0.52 14.68 3.53
CA ALA A 248 0.80 14.21 4.89
C ALA A 248 1.98 14.94 5.54
N PHE A 249 3.05 15.22 4.79
CA PHE A 249 4.19 16.02 5.28
C PHE A 249 3.80 17.46 5.63
N VAL A 250 2.84 18.05 4.92
CA VAL A 250 2.34 19.42 5.17
C VAL A 250 1.41 19.48 6.39
N ALA A 251 0.84 18.36 6.83
CA ALA A 251 -0.10 18.32 7.95
C ALA A 251 0.53 18.72 9.30
N THR A 252 1.76 18.26 9.56
CA THR A 252 2.44 18.50 10.84
C THR A 252 2.69 19.99 11.14
N PRO A 253 3.24 20.81 10.22
CA PRO A 253 3.38 22.24 10.48
C PRO A 253 2.03 22.93 10.65
N LEU A 254 0.99 22.52 9.90
CA LEU A 254 -0.36 23.07 10.03
C LEU A 254 -0.97 22.78 11.42
N ALA A 255 -0.80 21.56 11.93
CA ALA A 255 -1.27 21.18 13.26
C ALA A 255 -0.65 22.04 14.37
N ARG A 256 0.66 22.36 14.24
CA ARG A 256 1.39 23.20 15.21
C ARG A 256 0.85 24.64 15.26
N LEU A 257 0.27 25.14 14.17
CA LEU A 257 -0.34 26.47 14.13
C LEU A 257 -1.67 26.50 14.90
N VAL A 258 -2.48 25.44 14.78
CA VAL A 258 -3.81 25.36 15.40
C VAL A 258 -3.74 25.03 16.89
N ARG A 259 -2.64 24.42 17.37
CA ARG A 259 -2.42 24.01 18.78
C ARG A 259 -3.58 23.19 19.36
N ALA A 260 -4.21 22.37 18.53
CA ALA A 260 -5.28 21.48 18.97
C ALA A 260 -4.72 20.36 19.88
N GLY A 261 -5.56 19.82 20.78
CA GLY A 261 -5.16 18.67 21.60
C GLY A 261 -4.98 17.40 20.75
N PRO A 262 -4.12 16.43 21.15
CA PRO A 262 -3.81 15.25 20.33
C PRO A 262 -5.03 14.41 19.91
N ARG A 263 -6.08 14.37 20.73
CA ARG A 263 -7.34 13.68 20.40
C ARG A 263 -8.14 14.41 19.33
N ALA A 264 -8.18 15.74 19.39
CA ALA A 264 -8.88 16.56 18.41
C ALA A 264 -8.17 16.49 17.05
N GLU A 265 -6.84 16.50 17.04
CA GLU A 265 -6.05 16.30 15.82
C GLU A 265 -6.32 14.92 15.19
N ALA A 266 -6.29 13.84 15.99
CA ALA A 266 -6.59 12.50 15.50
C ALA A 266 -8.03 12.37 14.97
N ALA A 267 -9.01 13.00 15.65
CA ALA A 267 -10.40 13.01 15.19
C ALA A 267 -10.57 13.79 13.88
N ALA A 268 -9.98 14.99 13.80
CA ALA A 268 -9.98 15.79 12.58
C ALA A 268 -9.32 15.04 11.41
N GLY A 269 -8.22 14.34 11.67
CA GLY A 269 -7.58 13.56 10.62
C GLY A 269 -8.40 12.36 10.14
N CYS A 270 -9.15 11.68 11.02
CA CYS A 270 -10.08 10.63 10.58
C CYS A 270 -11.22 11.20 9.70
N LEU A 271 -11.74 12.38 10.04
CA LEU A 271 -12.74 13.09 9.24
C LEU A 271 -12.20 13.51 7.87
N LEU A 272 -10.96 14.02 7.81
CA LEU A 272 -10.30 14.39 6.57
C LEU A 272 -10.06 13.16 5.66
N VAL A 273 -9.62 12.04 6.23
CA VAL A 273 -9.49 10.77 5.49
C VAL A 273 -10.85 10.31 4.96
N ALA A 274 -11.90 10.31 5.80
CA ALA A 274 -13.24 9.94 5.37
C ALA A 274 -13.78 10.85 4.26
N GLY A 275 -13.61 12.17 4.40
CA GLY A 275 -14.03 13.14 3.40
C GLY A 275 -13.28 13.00 2.08
N GLY A 276 -11.96 12.76 2.13
CA GLY A 276 -11.18 12.49 0.92
C GLY A 276 -11.56 11.17 0.26
N LEU A 277 -11.84 10.11 1.02
CA LEU A 277 -12.34 8.85 0.46
C LEU A 277 -13.72 9.00 -0.18
N ALA A 278 -14.64 9.73 0.46
CA ALA A 278 -15.94 10.06 -0.11
C ALA A 278 -15.80 10.93 -1.38
N GLY A 279 -14.83 11.83 -1.43
CA GLY A 279 -14.50 12.62 -2.62
C GLY A 279 -14.03 11.76 -3.80
N LEU A 280 -13.24 10.72 -3.54
CA LEU A 280 -12.82 9.75 -4.56
C LEU A 280 -13.97 8.86 -5.07
N ALA A 281 -15.08 8.76 -4.34
CA ALA A 281 -16.24 8.00 -4.78
C ALA A 281 -17.04 8.71 -5.89
N LEU A 282 -16.91 10.03 -6.02
CA LEU A 282 -17.78 10.85 -6.87
C LEU A 282 -17.01 11.77 -7.84
N PRO A 283 -15.98 11.29 -8.58
CA PRO A 283 -15.32 12.14 -9.57
C PRO A 283 -16.27 12.41 -10.76
N PRO A 284 -16.42 13.68 -11.19
CA PRO A 284 -17.30 14.03 -12.32
C PRO A 284 -16.86 13.44 -13.67
N SER A 285 -15.57 13.16 -13.83
CA SER A 285 -14.98 12.61 -15.06
C SER A 285 -13.66 11.90 -14.75
N ALA A 286 -13.13 11.14 -15.73
CA ALA A 286 -11.85 10.43 -15.65
C ALA A 286 -10.61 11.35 -15.77
N GLN A 287 -10.68 12.54 -15.18
CA GLN A 287 -9.56 13.48 -15.14
C GLN A 287 -8.82 13.38 -13.82
N LEU A 288 -7.49 13.28 -13.89
CA LEU A 288 -6.61 13.19 -12.72
C LEU A 288 -6.84 14.33 -11.72
N ALA A 289 -7.16 15.53 -12.20
CA ALA A 289 -7.40 16.72 -11.36
C ALA A 289 -8.46 16.48 -10.27
N TRP A 290 -9.49 15.69 -10.56
CA TRP A 290 -10.56 15.38 -9.60
C TRP A 290 -10.09 14.49 -8.45
N THR A 291 -8.97 13.80 -8.60
CA THR A 291 -8.41 12.94 -7.56
C THR A 291 -7.45 13.67 -6.62
N ILE A 292 -6.90 14.81 -7.04
CA ILE A 292 -5.85 15.54 -6.31
C ILE A 292 -6.38 16.09 -4.98
N ALA A 293 -7.50 16.83 -4.98
CA ALA A 293 -8.04 17.42 -3.77
C ALA A 293 -8.51 16.34 -2.75
N PRO A 294 -9.25 15.29 -3.16
CA PRO A 294 -9.54 14.16 -2.28
C PRO A 294 -8.29 13.50 -1.68
N GLN A 295 -7.24 13.28 -2.47
CA GLN A 295 -5.98 12.71 -1.97
C GLN A 295 -5.22 13.65 -1.02
N ALA A 296 -5.27 14.96 -1.27
CA ALA A 296 -4.72 15.95 -0.36
C ALA A 296 -5.42 15.91 1.00
N LEU A 297 -6.75 15.76 1.03
CA LEU A 297 -7.51 15.55 2.27
C LEU A 297 -7.08 14.26 2.99
N ILE A 298 -6.95 13.15 2.25
CA ILE A 298 -6.46 11.88 2.80
C ILE A 298 -5.07 12.05 3.41
N GLY A 299 -4.15 12.68 2.68
CA GLY A 299 -2.77 12.92 3.13
C GLY A 299 -2.72 13.80 4.37
N LEU A 300 -3.40 14.96 4.36
CA LEU A 300 -3.51 15.83 5.53
C LEU A 300 -4.06 15.08 6.74
N GLY A 301 -5.10 14.27 6.54
CA GLY A 301 -5.69 13.46 7.61
C GLY A 301 -4.73 12.40 8.15
N LEU A 302 -3.93 11.77 7.29
CA LEU A 302 -2.89 10.81 7.67
C LEU A 302 -1.84 11.43 8.58
N GLY A 303 -1.33 12.62 8.20
CA GLY A 303 -0.31 13.33 8.97
C GLY A 303 -0.79 13.84 10.33
N LEU A 304 -2.11 13.96 10.55
CA LEU A 304 -2.72 14.29 11.84
C LEU A 304 -3.05 13.06 12.71
N THR A 305 -3.13 11.87 12.11
CA THR A 305 -3.61 10.64 12.79
C THR A 305 -2.49 9.67 13.12
N VAL A 306 -1.73 9.20 12.13
CA VAL A 306 -0.87 8.02 12.28
C VAL A 306 0.17 8.21 13.37
N ASP A 307 0.88 9.35 13.35
CA ASP A 307 1.90 9.66 14.36
C ASP A 307 1.30 9.78 15.76
N ARG A 308 0.13 10.41 15.88
CA ARG A 308 -0.55 10.61 17.17
C ARG A 308 -1.03 9.29 17.77
N LEU A 309 -1.65 8.43 16.95
CA LEU A 309 -2.11 7.12 17.38
C LEU A 309 -0.94 6.19 17.69
N THR A 310 0.11 6.23 16.89
CA THR A 310 1.35 5.46 17.13
C THR A 310 2.01 5.89 18.44
N LEU A 311 2.19 7.19 18.67
CA LEU A 311 2.72 7.70 19.93
C LEU A 311 1.81 7.33 21.11
N ALA A 312 0.49 7.45 20.98
CA ALA A 312 -0.45 7.04 22.02
C ALA A 312 -0.40 5.53 22.32
N ALA A 313 -0.08 4.70 21.32
CA ALA A 313 0.07 3.26 21.49
C ALA A 313 1.38 2.86 22.18
N LEU A 314 2.45 3.66 21.98
CA LEU A 314 3.80 3.37 22.49
C LEU A 314 4.14 4.09 23.81
N ARG A 315 3.52 5.24 24.06
CA ARG A 315 3.87 6.12 25.19
C ARG A 315 3.74 5.39 26.53
N ASP A 316 4.76 5.54 27.36
CA ASP A 316 4.85 5.01 28.73
C ASP A 316 4.65 3.48 28.81
N ARG A 317 4.99 2.76 27.73
CA ARG A 317 4.86 1.30 27.66
C ARG A 317 6.18 0.61 27.31
N LEU A 318 6.51 -0.41 28.09
CA LEU A 318 7.72 -1.21 27.97
C LEU A 318 7.36 -2.71 27.93
N PRO A 319 8.08 -3.54 27.16
CA PRO A 319 9.18 -3.18 26.25
C PRO A 319 8.68 -2.52 24.95
N ARG A 320 9.36 -1.47 24.47
CA ARG A 320 8.91 -0.69 23.30
C ARG A 320 8.83 -1.51 22.02
N ALA A 321 9.75 -2.45 21.79
CA ALA A 321 9.68 -3.32 20.61
C ALA A 321 8.43 -4.19 20.58
N MET A 322 7.94 -4.67 21.74
CA MET A 322 6.71 -5.44 21.80
C MET A 322 5.49 -4.57 21.48
N HIS A 323 5.42 -3.35 22.02
CA HIS A 323 4.35 -2.41 21.68
C HIS A 323 4.43 -1.91 20.24
N GLY A 324 5.64 -1.72 19.71
CA GLY A 324 5.90 -1.48 18.29
C GLY A 324 5.36 -2.61 17.43
N GLY A 325 5.64 -3.87 17.82
CA GLY A 325 5.08 -5.06 17.17
C GLY A 325 3.56 -5.07 17.18
N TRP A 326 2.91 -4.77 18.31
CA TRP A 326 1.44 -4.66 18.37
C TRP A 326 0.90 -3.60 17.42
N THR A 327 1.53 -2.43 17.38
CA THR A 327 1.09 -1.31 16.52
C THR A 327 1.31 -1.61 15.04
N ILE A 328 2.44 -2.22 14.67
CA ILE A 328 2.69 -2.70 13.30
C ILE A 328 1.65 -3.77 12.94
N GLY A 329 1.47 -4.77 13.80
CA GLY A 329 0.51 -5.85 13.57
C GLY A 329 -0.92 -5.34 13.39
N ALA A 330 -1.33 -4.35 14.20
CA ALA A 330 -2.62 -3.68 14.06
C ALA A 330 -2.79 -3.00 12.70
N ARG A 331 -1.78 -2.26 12.21
CA ARG A 331 -1.83 -1.61 10.89
C ARG A 331 -1.97 -2.63 9.76
N HIS A 332 -1.15 -3.68 9.76
CA HIS A 332 -1.18 -4.71 8.72
C HIS A 332 -2.44 -5.57 8.79
N LEU A 333 -2.98 -5.83 9.99
CA LEU A 333 -4.31 -6.45 10.14
C LEU A 333 -5.40 -5.57 9.52
N GLY A 334 -5.32 -4.26 9.71
CA GLY A 334 -6.18 -3.30 9.02
C GLY A 334 -6.12 -3.45 7.51
N VAL A 335 -4.91 -3.47 6.92
CA VAL A 335 -4.72 -3.69 5.48
C VAL A 335 -5.45 -4.96 4.99
N VAL A 336 -5.27 -6.06 5.71
CA VAL A 336 -5.92 -7.35 5.39
C VAL A 336 -7.44 -7.22 5.42
N LEU A 337 -8.00 -6.67 6.50
CA LEU A 337 -9.45 -6.52 6.65
C LEU A 337 -10.03 -5.60 5.57
N GLY A 338 -9.36 -4.48 5.28
CA GLY A 338 -9.78 -3.56 4.22
C GLY A 338 -9.85 -4.23 2.86
N LEU A 339 -8.77 -4.92 2.46
CA LEU A 339 -8.73 -5.63 1.18
C LEU A 339 -9.72 -6.79 1.13
N ALA A 340 -9.87 -7.55 2.22
CA ALA A 340 -10.80 -8.68 2.29
C ALA A 340 -12.29 -8.25 2.23
N ILE A 341 -12.62 -7.05 2.73
CA ILE A 341 -13.98 -6.50 2.65
C ILE A 341 -14.22 -5.85 1.29
N LEU A 342 -13.29 -5.02 0.80
CA LEU A 342 -13.53 -4.16 -0.35
C LEU A 342 -13.34 -4.87 -1.69
N THR A 343 -12.46 -5.88 -1.76
CA THR A 343 -12.23 -6.60 -3.03
C THR A 343 -13.47 -7.36 -3.51
N PRO A 344 -14.22 -8.09 -2.67
CA PRO A 344 -15.47 -8.73 -3.08
C PRO A 344 -16.55 -7.72 -3.48
N VAL A 345 -16.69 -6.60 -2.75
CA VAL A 345 -17.65 -5.53 -3.08
C VAL A 345 -17.34 -4.98 -4.46
N PHE A 346 -16.10 -4.55 -4.69
CA PHE A 346 -15.66 -4.08 -6.00
C PHE A 346 -15.88 -5.10 -7.13
N THR A 347 -15.61 -6.38 -6.86
CA THR A 347 -15.81 -7.44 -7.85
C THR A 347 -17.29 -7.65 -8.18
N ALA A 348 -18.20 -7.46 -7.20
CA ALA A 348 -19.63 -7.48 -7.42
C ALA A 348 -20.08 -6.26 -8.24
N ASP A 349 -19.66 -5.06 -7.85
CA ASP A 349 -20.00 -3.82 -8.55
C ASP A 349 -19.51 -3.82 -10.01
N LEU A 350 -18.34 -4.39 -10.27
CA LEU A 350 -17.84 -4.59 -11.64
C LEU A 350 -18.75 -5.51 -12.47
N ARG A 351 -19.26 -6.59 -11.88
CA ARG A 351 -20.16 -7.53 -12.59
C ARG A 351 -21.49 -6.86 -12.88
N ASP A 352 -22.03 -6.12 -11.93
CA ASP A 352 -23.29 -5.39 -12.10
C ASP A 352 -23.16 -4.26 -13.13
N ALA A 353 -21.97 -3.70 -13.31
CA ALA A 353 -21.69 -2.70 -14.33
C ALA A 353 -21.47 -3.28 -15.75
N GLN A 354 -21.24 -4.58 -15.91
CA GLN A 354 -20.92 -5.19 -17.20
C GLN A 354 -22.09 -5.22 -18.18
N GLU A 355 -23.28 -5.65 -17.74
CA GLU A 355 -24.45 -5.74 -18.63
C GLU A 355 -24.86 -4.37 -19.19
N PRO A 356 -25.06 -3.30 -18.37
CA PRO A 356 -25.41 -1.98 -18.90
C PRO A 356 -24.35 -1.41 -19.84
N ALA A 357 -23.07 -1.72 -19.59
CA ALA A 357 -21.98 -1.31 -20.47
C ALA A 357 -22.05 -2.03 -21.82
N GLN A 358 -22.33 -3.35 -21.84
CA GLN A 358 -22.47 -4.12 -23.07
C GLN A 358 -23.69 -3.67 -23.90
N GLU A 359 -24.81 -3.37 -23.25
CA GLU A 359 -26.00 -2.81 -23.90
C GLU A 359 -25.70 -1.44 -24.52
N ALA A 360 -25.04 -0.55 -23.77
CA ALA A 360 -24.66 0.77 -24.25
C ALA A 360 -23.66 0.71 -25.42
N ILE A 361 -22.65 -0.17 -25.35
CA ILE A 361 -21.70 -0.41 -26.44
C ILE A 361 -22.45 -0.92 -27.68
N THR A 362 -23.35 -1.88 -27.51
CA THR A 362 -24.13 -2.46 -28.61
C THR A 362 -25.00 -1.39 -29.28
N ALA A 363 -25.71 -0.57 -28.50
CA ALA A 363 -26.50 0.53 -29.03
C ALA A 363 -25.66 1.54 -29.83
N LEU A 364 -24.52 1.97 -29.28
CA LEU A 364 -23.62 2.92 -29.95
C LEU A 364 -23.05 2.38 -31.26
N VAL A 365 -22.68 1.09 -31.30
CA VAL A 365 -22.18 0.45 -32.53
C VAL A 365 -23.28 0.29 -33.58
N LEU A 366 -24.52 0.00 -33.17
CA LEU A 366 -25.67 -0.12 -34.07
C LEU A 366 -26.01 1.22 -34.73
N ASP A 367 -25.98 2.31 -33.95
CA ASP A 367 -26.31 3.68 -34.40
C ASP A 367 -25.15 4.37 -35.15
N ALA A 368 -23.97 3.75 -35.18
CA ALA A 368 -22.79 4.33 -35.81
C ALA A 368 -23.03 4.58 -37.32
N PRO A 369 -22.67 5.76 -37.86
CA PRO A 369 -22.82 6.09 -39.28
C PRO A 369 -21.68 5.46 -40.10
N LEU A 370 -21.59 4.14 -40.04
CA LEU A 370 -20.61 3.30 -40.72
C LEU A 370 -21.32 2.34 -41.68
N GLN A 371 -20.66 1.96 -42.76
CA GLN A 371 -21.13 0.91 -43.65
C GLN A 371 -21.40 -0.39 -42.88
N THR A 372 -22.42 -1.13 -43.30
CA THR A 372 -22.86 -2.37 -42.62
C THR A 372 -21.74 -3.40 -42.49
N ARG A 373 -20.86 -3.52 -43.50
CA ARG A 373 -19.70 -4.42 -43.45
C ARG A 373 -18.73 -4.02 -42.32
N ASP A 374 -18.43 -2.74 -42.21
CA ASP A 374 -17.49 -2.22 -41.20
C ASP A 374 -18.09 -2.26 -39.80
N ARG A 375 -19.41 -2.03 -39.65
CA ARG A 375 -20.13 -2.23 -38.38
C ARG A 375 -20.07 -3.68 -37.90
N ILE A 376 -20.30 -4.64 -38.79
CA ILE A 376 -20.22 -6.07 -38.42
C ILE A 376 -18.79 -6.44 -38.01
N ALA A 377 -17.79 -5.99 -38.77
CA ALA A 377 -16.38 -6.23 -38.44
C ALA A 377 -15.98 -5.60 -37.10
N LEU A 378 -16.44 -4.38 -36.82
CA LEU A 378 -16.23 -3.69 -35.54
C LEU A 378 -16.91 -4.46 -34.40
N ALA A 379 -18.17 -4.86 -34.55
CA ALA A 379 -18.92 -5.59 -33.53
C ALA A 379 -18.23 -6.93 -33.18
N GLN A 380 -17.73 -7.66 -34.17
CA GLN A 380 -16.96 -8.89 -33.97
C GLN A 380 -15.65 -8.59 -33.22
N GLY A 381 -14.89 -7.58 -33.67
CA GLY A 381 -13.64 -7.19 -33.03
C GLY A 381 -13.83 -6.76 -31.57
N LEU A 382 -14.88 -6.01 -31.26
CA LEU A 382 -15.25 -5.62 -29.90
C LEU A 382 -15.68 -6.83 -29.06
N GLY A 383 -16.44 -7.76 -29.63
CA GLY A 383 -16.85 -9.00 -28.96
C GLY A 383 -15.65 -9.88 -28.58
N ASP A 384 -14.65 -9.98 -29.46
CA ASP A 384 -13.40 -10.68 -29.19
C ASP A 384 -12.64 -10.03 -28.03
N GLN A 385 -12.53 -8.69 -27.99
CA GLN A 385 -11.88 -7.97 -26.90
C GLN A 385 -12.61 -8.16 -25.56
N LEU A 386 -13.94 -8.02 -25.56
CA LEU A 386 -14.76 -8.21 -24.35
C LEU A 386 -14.65 -9.64 -23.80
N THR A 387 -14.47 -10.63 -24.68
CA THR A 387 -14.28 -12.03 -24.28
C THR A 387 -12.87 -12.28 -23.76
N ALA A 388 -11.85 -11.71 -24.42
CA ALA A 388 -10.45 -11.87 -24.04
C ALA A 388 -10.13 -11.20 -22.69
N GLU A 389 -10.75 -10.05 -22.40
CA GLU A 389 -10.46 -9.25 -21.20
C GLU A 389 -11.54 -9.38 -20.13
N ARG A 390 -12.19 -10.56 -20.08
CA ARG A 390 -13.28 -10.85 -19.14
C ARG A 390 -12.82 -10.67 -17.68
N GLY A 391 -13.44 -9.71 -16.99
CA GLY A 391 -13.09 -9.35 -15.60
C GLY A 391 -12.06 -8.21 -15.48
N ARG A 392 -11.81 -7.49 -16.58
CA ARG A 392 -11.03 -6.24 -16.65
C ARG A 392 -11.80 -5.20 -17.47
N VAL A 393 -11.28 -3.98 -17.49
CA VAL A 393 -11.78 -2.93 -18.40
C VAL A 393 -11.12 -3.13 -19.75
N PRO A 394 -11.90 -3.29 -20.84
CA PRO A 394 -11.36 -3.71 -22.12
C PRO A 394 -10.67 -2.58 -22.89
N ASP A 395 -9.52 -2.85 -23.52
CA ASP A 395 -8.93 -1.95 -24.52
C ASP A 395 -9.63 -2.13 -25.88
N LEU A 396 -10.37 -1.10 -26.29
CA LEU A 396 -11.14 -1.12 -27.53
C LEU A 396 -10.31 -0.71 -28.76
N HIS A 397 -9.19 -0.02 -28.58
CA HIS A 397 -8.39 0.54 -29.68
C HIS A 397 -7.97 -0.52 -30.72
N PRO A 398 -7.55 -1.75 -30.33
CA PRO A 398 -7.21 -2.79 -31.29
C PRO A 398 -8.37 -3.22 -32.20
N ALA A 399 -9.62 -3.06 -31.78
CA ALA A 399 -10.79 -3.35 -32.61
C ALA A 399 -10.95 -2.30 -33.73
N PHE A 400 -10.71 -1.03 -33.40
CA PHE A 400 -10.75 0.08 -34.36
C PHE A 400 -9.55 0.07 -35.31
N ALA A 401 -8.34 -0.19 -34.79
CA ALA A 401 -7.10 -0.18 -35.57
C ALA A 401 -7.06 -1.25 -36.68
N LYS A 402 -7.80 -2.36 -36.53
CA LYS A 402 -7.90 -3.43 -37.53
C LYS A 402 -8.85 -3.10 -38.69
N LEU A 403 -9.70 -2.08 -38.56
CA LEU A 403 -10.70 -1.74 -39.58
C LEU A 403 -10.05 -1.02 -40.77
N GLN A 404 -10.37 -1.49 -41.97
CA GLN A 404 -9.98 -0.83 -43.22
C GLN A 404 -11.06 0.16 -43.65
N LEU A 405 -11.13 1.31 -42.96
CA LEU A 405 -12.17 2.31 -43.17
C LEU A 405 -11.87 3.24 -44.36
N ALA A 406 -12.91 3.60 -45.11
CA ALA A 406 -12.83 4.66 -46.10
C ALA A 406 -12.52 6.00 -45.41
N ALA A 407 -11.82 6.92 -46.11
CA ALA A 407 -11.42 8.21 -45.54
C ALA A 407 -12.59 9.03 -44.97
N LYS A 408 -13.78 8.89 -45.55
CA LYS A 408 -15.03 9.54 -45.11
C LYS A 408 -15.59 9.00 -43.78
N GLU A 409 -15.26 7.77 -43.41
CA GLU A 409 -15.78 7.08 -42.21
C GLU A 409 -14.85 7.20 -41.01
N ARG A 410 -13.56 7.56 -41.22
CA ARG A 410 -12.58 7.72 -40.15
C ARG A 410 -13.04 8.67 -39.02
N PRO A 411 -13.58 9.87 -39.31
CA PRO A 411 -14.00 10.77 -38.24
C PRO A 411 -15.16 10.20 -37.40
N ALA A 412 -16.07 9.46 -38.04
CA ALA A 412 -17.18 8.80 -37.36
C ALA A 412 -16.70 7.64 -36.47
N ALA A 413 -15.73 6.86 -36.94
CA ALA A 413 -15.13 5.79 -36.16
C ALA A 413 -14.32 6.34 -34.97
N GLU A 414 -13.54 7.40 -35.16
CA GLU A 414 -12.81 8.08 -34.08
C GLU A 414 -13.76 8.67 -33.02
N GLN A 415 -14.90 9.22 -33.45
CA GLN A 415 -15.94 9.69 -32.54
C GLN A 415 -16.57 8.54 -31.76
N LEU A 416 -16.94 7.46 -32.45
CA LEU A 416 -17.50 6.27 -31.83
C LEU A 416 -16.53 5.66 -30.81
N GLU A 417 -15.24 5.54 -31.15
CA GLU A 417 -14.21 5.05 -30.24
C GLU A 417 -14.13 5.91 -28.97
N ARG A 418 -14.14 7.24 -29.10
CA ARG A 418 -14.19 8.16 -27.96
C ARG A 418 -15.45 7.99 -27.11
N ASP A 419 -16.61 7.82 -27.74
CA ASP A 419 -17.88 7.66 -27.04
C ASP A 419 -17.94 6.32 -26.28
N LEU A 420 -17.45 5.24 -26.89
CA LEU A 420 -17.34 3.92 -26.25
C LEU A 420 -16.35 3.96 -25.07
N ASN A 421 -15.16 4.52 -25.26
CA ASN A 421 -14.18 4.67 -24.19
C ASN A 421 -14.74 5.51 -23.04
N GLY A 422 -15.43 6.62 -23.34
CA GLY A 422 -16.09 7.44 -22.34
C GLY A 422 -17.24 6.72 -21.59
N GLN A 423 -17.90 5.74 -22.20
CA GLN A 423 -18.86 4.88 -21.48
C GLN A 423 -18.15 3.89 -20.55
N LEU A 424 -17.07 3.25 -21.03
CA LEU A 424 -16.27 2.34 -20.21
C LEU A 424 -15.67 3.04 -19.00
N GLU A 425 -15.07 4.22 -19.18
CA GLU A 425 -14.53 5.02 -18.08
C GLU A 425 -15.60 5.37 -17.04
N ARG A 426 -16.81 5.73 -17.48
CA ARG A 426 -17.94 6.03 -16.58
C ARG A 426 -18.48 4.79 -15.87
N ALA A 427 -18.49 3.65 -16.54
CA ALA A 427 -18.90 2.37 -15.94
C ALA A 427 -17.86 1.93 -14.89
N ALA A 428 -16.57 1.97 -15.25
CA ALA A 428 -15.47 1.70 -14.34
C ALA A 428 -15.54 2.61 -13.12
N THR A 429 -15.59 3.93 -13.31
CA THR A 429 -15.68 4.91 -12.22
C THR A 429 -16.85 4.63 -11.27
N ARG A 430 -18.02 4.25 -11.79
CA ARG A 430 -19.18 3.88 -10.97
C ARG A 430 -18.95 2.62 -10.14
N ALA A 431 -18.27 1.61 -10.70
CA ALA A 431 -17.97 0.37 -10.01
C ALA A 431 -17.03 0.55 -8.80
N PHE A 432 -16.26 1.64 -8.72
CA PHE A 432 -15.41 1.93 -7.56
C PHE A 432 -16.10 2.74 -6.45
N ARG A 433 -17.27 3.33 -6.74
CA ARG A 433 -17.94 4.29 -5.84
C ARG A 433 -18.21 3.68 -4.46
N ASP A 434 -18.90 2.55 -4.44
CA ASP A 434 -19.40 1.98 -3.18
C ASP A 434 -18.24 1.46 -2.32
N SER A 435 -17.18 0.97 -2.96
CA SER A 435 -15.94 0.61 -2.27
C SER A 435 -15.26 1.81 -1.60
N PHE A 436 -15.18 2.97 -2.27
CA PHE A 436 -14.66 4.20 -1.64
C PHE A 436 -15.55 4.71 -0.51
N LEU A 437 -16.88 4.60 -0.63
CA LEU A 437 -17.82 4.97 0.43
C LEU A 437 -17.71 4.06 1.66
N ILE A 438 -17.54 2.75 1.47
CA ILE A 438 -17.29 1.81 2.57
C ILE A 438 -15.95 2.14 3.26
N ALA A 439 -14.91 2.45 2.48
CA ALA A 439 -13.63 2.88 3.04
C ALA A 439 -13.78 4.18 3.86
N ALA A 440 -14.56 5.15 3.38
CA ALA A 440 -14.90 6.36 4.14
C ALA A 440 -15.63 6.02 5.45
N GLY A 441 -16.57 5.08 5.41
CA GLY A 441 -17.26 4.56 6.59
C GLY A 441 -16.29 3.95 7.62
N LEU A 442 -15.33 3.14 7.19
CA LEU A 442 -14.29 2.57 8.06
C LEU A 442 -13.45 3.69 8.73
N ALA A 443 -13.10 4.74 7.99
CA ALA A 443 -12.40 5.90 8.53
C ALA A 443 -13.24 6.68 9.56
N LEU A 444 -14.56 6.78 9.38
CA LEU A 444 -15.47 7.37 10.38
C LEU A 444 -15.60 6.50 11.63
N ILE A 445 -15.70 5.18 11.48
CA ILE A 445 -15.75 4.24 12.62
C ILE A 445 -14.45 4.33 13.45
N ALA A 446 -13.32 4.69 12.84
CA ALA A 446 -12.05 4.92 13.55
C ALA A 446 -12.11 6.07 14.57
N LEU A 447 -13.16 6.91 14.57
CA LEU A 447 -13.43 7.90 15.61
C LEU A 447 -13.90 7.28 16.92
N ILE A 448 -14.59 6.14 16.88
CA ILE A 448 -15.21 5.52 18.06
C ILE A 448 -14.19 5.23 19.18
N PRO A 449 -13.00 4.63 18.89
CA PRO A 449 -11.98 4.41 19.91
C PRO A 449 -11.38 5.70 20.50
N LEU A 450 -11.58 6.85 19.85
CA LEU A 450 -11.08 8.16 20.30
C LEU A 450 -12.05 8.88 21.23
N LEU A 451 -13.31 8.41 21.31
CA LEU A 451 -14.31 8.98 22.19
C LEU A 451 -13.91 8.77 23.66
N PRO A 452 -14.11 9.77 24.53
CA PRO A 452 -13.86 9.61 25.95
C PRO A 452 -14.81 8.54 26.51
N LEU A 453 -14.26 7.38 26.90
CA LEU A 453 -15.00 6.42 27.70
C LEU A 453 -15.41 7.11 29.00
N ARG A 454 -16.71 7.38 29.18
CA ARG A 454 -17.29 7.79 30.46
C ARG A 454 -16.91 6.73 31.48
N ARG A 455 -15.86 6.97 32.28
CA ARG A 455 -15.60 6.14 33.45
C ARG A 455 -16.81 6.33 34.37
N ARG A 456 -17.66 5.31 34.48
CA ARG A 456 -18.60 5.24 35.62
C ARG A 456 -17.70 5.25 36.85
N VAL A 457 -17.73 6.36 37.57
CA VAL A 457 -17.19 6.43 38.92
C VAL A 457 -18.07 5.46 39.71
N ILE A 458 -17.54 4.28 40.01
CA ILE A 458 -18.13 3.41 41.01
C ILE A 458 -17.72 4.08 42.33
N THR A 459 -18.62 4.91 42.86
CA THR A 459 -18.55 5.42 44.23
C THR A 459 -18.87 4.32 45.22
#